data_AF-A0A7W8SQ11-F1
#
_entry.id   AF-A0A7W8SQ11-F1
#
_cell.length_a   1.000
_cell.length_b   1.000
_cell.length_c   1.000
_cell.angle_alpha   90.00
_cell.angle_beta   90.00
_cell.angle_gamma   90.00
#
_symmetry.space_group_name_H-M   'P 1'
#
loop_
_entity.id
_entity.type
_entity.pdbx_description
1 polymer ?
#
loop_
_entity_poly.entity_id
_entity_poly.type
_entity_poly.pdbx_seq_one_letter_code
_entity_poly.pdbx_strand_id
1 'polypeptide(L)' 'MSFAAAYQQLNNSLSKRTDVYLEGVYQHASGELGDFGANVAAINTLAPSSTGNQVAAAVGLRHRF' A
#
# COMPACT_ATOMS: atom_id res chain seq x y z
N MET A 1 -6.24 -20.03 -0.45
CA MET A 1 -5.39 -18.82 -0.40
C MET A 1 -6.30 -17.62 -0.21
N SER A 2 -5.96 -16.69 0.69
CA SER A 2 -6.73 -15.45 0.88
C SER A 2 -5.80 -14.25 0.81
N PHE A 3 -6.30 -13.17 0.22
CA PHE A 3 -5.55 -11.95 -0.03
C PHE A 3 -6.38 -10.77 0.50
N ALA A 4 -5.86 -10.03 1.48
CA ALA A 4 -6.54 -8.89 2.11
C ALA A 4 -5.68 -7.64 1.96
N ALA A 5 -6.26 -6.55 1.47
CA ALA A 5 -5.60 -5.26 1.41
C ALA A 5 -6.47 -4.14 1.98
N ALA A 6 -5.82 -3.21 2.69
CA ALA A 6 -6.44 -1.98 3.18
C ALA A 6 -5.71 -0.78 2.56
N TYR A 7 -6.49 0.14 2.00
CA TYR A 7 -6.01 1.37 1.38
C TYR A 7 -6.60 2.55 2.16
N GLN A 8 -5.74 3.42 2.65
CA GLN A 8 -6.14 4.60 3.40
C GLN A 8 -5.51 5.83 2.78
N GLN A 9 -6.31 6.86 2.56
CA GLN A 9 -5.82 8.15 2.11
C GLN A 9 -6.32 9.24 3.06
N LEU A 10 -5.40 10.08 3.50
CA LEU A 10 -5.68 11.29 4.26
C LEU A 10 -5.24 12.50 3.43
N ASN A 11 -6.06 13.54 3.41
CA ASN A 11 -5.77 14.77 2.68
C ASN A 11 -6.02 15.99 3.56
N ASN A 12 -5.11 16.96 3.51
CA ASN A 12 -5.25 18.23 4.20
C ASN A 12 -5.04 19.40 3.23
N SER A 13 -5.99 20.34 3.23
CA SER A 13 -5.95 21.53 2.37
C SER A 13 -5.14 22.64 3.05
N LEU A 14 -4.06 23.08 2.39
CA LEU A 14 -3.29 24.25 2.82
C LEU A 14 -3.86 25.55 2.22
N SER A 15 -4.47 25.46 1.04
CA SER A 15 -5.13 26.56 0.33
C SER A 15 -6.13 25.99 -0.70
N LYS A 16 -6.93 26.85 -1.34
CA LYS A 16 -7.82 26.45 -2.46
C LYS A 16 -7.09 25.64 -3.56
N ARG A 17 -5.80 25.97 -3.76
CA ARG A 17 -4.94 25.44 -4.82
C ARG A 17 -3.89 24.44 -4.34
N THR A 18 -3.68 24.28 -3.03
CA THR A 18 -2.61 23.43 -2.52
C THR A 18 -3.14 22.50 -1.44
N ASP A 19 -2.89 21.21 -1.60
CA ASP A 19 -3.19 20.18 -0.61
C ASP A 19 -1.99 19.25 -0.41
N VAL A 20 -1.86 18.71 0.80
CA VAL A 20 -0.92 17.64 1.12
C VAL A 20 -1.69 16.38 1.43
N TYR A 21 -1.19 15.23 0.98
CA TYR A 21 -1.85 13.96 1.19
C TYR A 21 -0.86 12.90 1.68
N LEU A 22 -1.40 11.96 2.44
CA LEU A 22 -0.76 10.75 2.89
C LEU A 22 -1.56 9.57 2.35
N GLU A 23 -0.89 8.59 1.79
CA GLU A 23 -1.46 7.32 1.36
C GLU A 23 -0.77 6.19 2.11
N GLY A 24 -1.55 5.21 2.55
CA GLY A 24 -1.09 4.00 3.21
C GLY A 24 -1.73 2.77 2.59
N VAL A 25 -0.92 1.77 2.30
CA VAL A 25 -1.35 0.47 1.79
C VAL A 25 -0.84 -0.61 2.72
N TYR A 26 -1.75 -1.44 3.21
CA TYR A 26 -1.43 -2.65 3.95
C TYR A 26 -1.91 -3.86 3.15
N GLN A 27 -1.05 -4.85 3.03
CA GLN A 27 -1.28 -6.04 2.24
C GLN A 27 -0.96 -7.29 3.08
N HIS A 28 -1.93 -8.18 3.24
CA HIS A 28 -1.78 -9.47 3.94
C HIS A 28 -2.12 -10.64 3.00
N ALA A 29 -1.16 -11.53 2.81
CA ALA A 29 -1.29 -12.78 2.07
C ALA A 29 -1.23 -13.97 3.03
N SER A 30 -2.10 -14.95 2.82
CA SER A 30 -2.12 -16.19 3.60
C SER A 30 -2.28 -17.44 2.75
N GLY A 31 -1.87 -18.57 3.32
CA GLY A 31 -1.81 -19.87 2.65
C GLY A 31 -0.50 -20.09 1.90
N GLU A 32 -0.44 -21.22 1.19
CA GLU A 32 0.76 -21.70 0.50
C GLU A 32 0.58 -21.61 -1.01
N LEU A 33 1.66 -21.26 -1.71
CA LEU A 33 1.82 -21.29 -3.17
C LEU A 33 2.14 -22.71 -3.65
N GLY A 34 1.33 -23.69 -3.27
CA GLY A 34 1.59 -25.11 -3.54
C GLY A 34 2.98 -25.53 -3.04
N ASP A 35 3.73 -26.26 -3.87
CA ASP A 35 5.08 -26.75 -3.52
C ASP A 35 6.16 -25.65 -3.48
N PHE A 36 5.81 -24.40 -3.84
CA PHE A 36 6.74 -23.28 -3.91
C PHE A 36 6.87 -22.49 -2.60
N GLY A 37 6.19 -22.92 -1.52
CA GLY A 37 6.29 -22.31 -0.19
C GLY A 37 5.14 -21.36 0.14
N ALA A 38 5.30 -20.51 1.15
CA ALA A 38 4.26 -19.61 1.60
C ALA A 38 3.93 -18.51 0.57
N ASN A 39 2.66 -18.10 0.47
CA ASN A 39 2.31 -16.88 -0.27
C ASN A 39 2.94 -15.66 0.39
N VAL A 40 3.32 -14.69 -0.45
CA VAL A 40 3.87 -13.41 -0.01
C VAL A 40 2.98 -12.26 -0.45
N ALA A 41 3.01 -11.17 0.33
CA ALA A 41 2.37 -9.93 -0.08
C ALA A 41 3.25 -9.21 -1.12
N ALA A 42 2.61 -8.66 -2.15
CA ALA A 42 3.29 -7.97 -3.24
C ALA A 42 2.46 -6.76 -3.69
N ILE A 43 2.73 -5.60 -3.08
CA ILE A 43 2.19 -4.30 -3.47
C ILE A 43 2.83 -3.94 -4.81
N ASN A 44 2.01 -3.61 -5.79
CA ASN A 44 2.47 -3.26 -7.14
C ASN A 44 3.58 -2.21 -7.09
N THR A 45 4.57 -2.34 -7.98
CA THR A 45 5.76 -1.47 -8.08
C THR A 45 6.80 -1.59 -6.95
N LEU A 46 6.55 -2.41 -5.93
CA LEU A 46 7.51 -2.71 -4.85
C LEU A 46 8.04 -4.14 -4.99
N ALA A 47 9.23 -4.39 -4.43
CA ALA A 47 9.72 -5.76 -4.27
C ALA A 47 8.77 -6.55 -3.36
N PRO A 48 8.49 -7.84 -3.65
CA PRO A 48 7.66 -8.68 -2.79
C PRO A 48 8.21 -8.79 -1.36
N SER A 49 7.34 -8.98 -0.37
CA SER A 49 7.77 -9.22 1.01
C SER A 49 8.39 -10.61 1.17
N SER A 50 9.26 -10.78 2.17
CA SER A 50 9.76 -12.10 2.60
C SER A 50 8.81 -12.80 3.58
N THR A 51 7.66 -12.20 3.87
CA THR A 51 6.62 -12.72 4.78
C THR A 51 5.24 -12.56 4.12
N GLY A 52 4.17 -12.96 4.80
CA GLY A 52 2.80 -12.71 4.36
C GLY A 52 2.32 -11.27 4.52
N ASN A 53 3.14 -10.33 5.00
CA ASN A 53 2.73 -8.95 5.25
C ASN A 53 3.60 -7.95 4.49
N GLN A 54 2.98 -6.95 3.87
CA GLN A 54 3.66 -5.82 3.26
C GLN A 54 2.92 -4.52 3.57
N VAL A 55 3.69 -3.47 3.86
CA VAL A 55 3.17 -2.13 4.16
C VAL A 55 3.91 -1.12 3.29
N ALA A 56 3.17 -0.19 2.71
CA ALA A 56 3.72 0.95 1.99
C ALA A 56 3.03 2.24 2.46
N ALA A 57 3.78 3.34 2.46
CA ALA A 57 3.23 4.67 2.72
C ALA A 57 3.87 5.68 1.77
N ALA A 58 3.08 6.65 1.33
CA ALA A 58 3.52 7.75 0.48
C ALA A 58 2.96 9.07 0.98
N VAL A 59 3.79 10.12 0.95
CA VAL A 59 3.36 11.50 1.18
C VAL A 59 3.52 12.30 -0.10
N GLY A 60 2.57 13.17 -0.39
CA GLY A 60 2.63 14.03 -1.57
C GLY A 60 2.03 15.39 -1.34
N LEU A 61 2.39 16.32 -2.23
CA LEU A 61 1.85 17.66 -2.31
C LEU A 61 1.25 17.84 -3.71
N ARG A 62 0.02 18.33 -3.76
CA ARG A 62 -0.68 18.65 -5.00
C ARG A 62 -0.92 20.14 -5.08
N HIS A 63 -0.54 20.73 -6.21
CA HIS A 63 -0.78 22.13 -6.52
C HIS A 63 -1.60 22.26 -7.81
N ARG A 64 -2.64 23.10 -7.80
CA ARG A 64 -3.50 23.41 -8.94
C ARG A 64 -3.26 24.85 -9.40
N PHE A 65 -2.84 25.00 -10.65
CA PHE A 65 -2.56 26.28 -11.30
C PHE A 65 -3.84 26.95 -11.85
#